data_AF-A0A945L7L0-F1
#
_entry.id   AF-A0A945L7L0-F1
#
_cell.length_a   1.000
_cell.length_b   1.000
_cell.length_c   1.000
_cell.angle_alpha   90.00
_cell.angle_beta   90.00
_cell.angle_gamma   90.00
#
_symmetry.space_group_name_H-M   'P 1'
#
loop_
_entity.id
_entity.type
_entity.pdbx_description
1 polymer ?
#
loop_
_entity_poly.entity_id
_entity_poly.type
_entity_poly.pdbx_seq_one_letter_code
_entity_poly.pdbx_strand_id
1 'polypeptide(L)'
;FPTIAAIAGLPKSAMLQPQDGQSLRGSIEGRIPKRRKKPLSFRFMEAGALVDNQYKLVTQKLGSGEYEMYDLAKDPKEGTNVIDSRPEIAKRLVAVFEKWSKTVDASDEGKDYPEGRLTDPNPRRMFWTDLPGYEPYFEEWKKRPEYESRLKDK
;
A
#
# COMPACT_ATOMS: atom_id res chain seq x y z
N PHE A 1 -13.58 0.75 -1.36
CA PHE A 1 -13.38 1.13 0.06
C PHE A 1 -14.51 0.59 0.94
N PRO A 2 -14.22 -0.20 1.99
CA PRO A 2 -15.24 -0.99 2.71
C PRO A 2 -15.95 -0.32 3.89
N THR A 3 -15.35 0.66 4.59
CA THR A 3 -15.98 1.24 5.81
C THR A 3 -17.14 2.19 5.47
N ILE A 4 -16.93 3.18 4.60
CA ILE A 4 -17.99 4.11 4.15
C ILE A 4 -19.04 3.32 3.37
N ALA A 5 -18.66 2.36 2.52
CA ALA A 5 -19.65 1.51 1.85
C ALA A 5 -20.58 0.80 2.85
N ALA A 6 -20.03 0.27 3.95
CA ALA A 6 -20.83 -0.33 5.00
C ALA A 6 -21.67 0.68 5.78
N ILE A 7 -21.17 1.89 6.05
CA ILE A 7 -21.91 2.95 6.76
C ILE A 7 -23.05 3.50 5.90
N ALA A 8 -22.80 3.76 4.63
CA ALA A 8 -23.76 4.29 3.67
C ALA A 8 -24.74 3.24 3.10
N GLY A 9 -24.59 1.97 3.48
CA GLY A 9 -25.46 0.89 3.00
C GLY A 9 -25.30 0.57 1.50
N LEU A 10 -24.13 0.83 0.93
CA LEU A 10 -23.87 0.57 -0.49
C LEU A 10 -23.81 -0.95 -0.78
N PRO A 11 -24.32 -1.39 -1.95
CA PRO A 11 -24.20 -2.78 -2.35
C PRO A 11 -22.74 -3.17 -2.64
N LYS A 12 -22.42 -4.47 -2.58
CA LYS A 12 -21.06 -4.96 -2.90
C LYS A 12 -20.60 -4.56 -4.31
N SER A 13 -21.54 -4.44 -5.25
CA SER A 13 -21.28 -3.99 -6.62
C SER A 13 -20.75 -2.56 -6.72
N ALA A 14 -20.91 -1.73 -5.68
CA ALA A 14 -20.33 -0.39 -5.63
C ALA A 14 -18.82 -0.38 -5.34
N MET A 15 -18.21 -1.54 -5.07
CA MET A 15 -16.79 -1.67 -4.77
C MET A 15 -16.07 -2.51 -5.81
N LEU A 16 -15.09 -1.90 -6.48
CA LEU A 16 -14.13 -2.61 -7.33
C LEU A 16 -13.44 -3.75 -6.55
N GLN A 17 -13.06 -4.84 -7.21
CA GLN A 17 -12.28 -5.91 -6.58
C GLN A 17 -10.88 -5.96 -7.20
N PRO A 18 -9.85 -6.37 -6.43
CA PRO A 18 -9.90 -6.80 -5.03
C PRO A 18 -10.06 -5.63 -4.04
N GLN A 19 -10.49 -5.95 -2.82
CA GLN A 19 -10.45 -5.02 -1.68
C GLN A 19 -9.47 -5.53 -0.62
N ASP A 20 -8.34 -4.83 -0.47
CA ASP A 20 -7.36 -5.10 0.59
C ASP A 20 -7.94 -4.82 1.98
N GLY A 21 -8.66 -3.70 2.10
CA GLY A 21 -9.25 -3.24 3.34
C GLY A 21 -10.33 -4.18 3.91
N GLN A 22 -10.62 -3.98 5.20
CA GLN A 22 -11.80 -4.51 5.88
C GLN A 22 -12.57 -3.36 6.53
N SER A 23 -13.89 -3.48 6.60
CA SER A 23 -14.73 -2.45 7.23
C SER A 23 -14.41 -2.33 8.73
N LEU A 24 -14.30 -1.08 9.20
CA LEU A 24 -14.14 -0.75 10.62
C LEU A 24 -15.46 -0.38 11.30
N ARG A 25 -16.60 -0.49 10.59
CA ARG A 25 -17.93 -0.14 11.13
C ARG A 25 -18.19 -0.77 12.50
N GLY A 26 -17.88 -2.06 12.64
CA GLY A 26 -18.01 -2.77 13.92
C GLY A 26 -17.19 -2.13 15.04
N SER A 27 -15.92 -1.79 14.79
CA SER A 27 -15.06 -1.12 15.77
C SER A 27 -15.56 0.26 16.15
N ILE A 28 -16.08 1.03 15.18
CA ILE A 28 -16.68 2.36 15.41
C ILE A 28 -17.93 2.23 16.31
N GLU A 29 -18.69 1.15 16.16
CA GLU A 29 -19.85 0.81 16.98
C GLU A 29 -19.48 0.08 18.30
N GLY A 30 -18.21 0.12 18.72
CA GLY A 30 -17.74 -0.47 19.98
C GLY A 30 -17.45 -1.97 19.94
N ARG A 31 -17.64 -2.65 18.80
CA ARG A 31 -17.35 -4.08 18.61
C ARG A 31 -15.92 -4.26 18.13
N ILE A 32 -14.96 -4.10 19.06
CA ILE A 32 -13.53 -4.18 18.77
C ILE A 32 -13.09 -5.65 18.71
N PRO A 33 -12.64 -6.16 17.55
CA PRO A 33 -12.14 -7.53 17.46
C PRO A 33 -10.77 -7.64 18.15
N LYS A 34 -10.53 -8.75 18.86
CA LYS A 34 -9.22 -9.05 19.47
C LYS A 34 -8.10 -9.17 18.44
N ARG A 35 -8.42 -9.62 17.22
CA ARG A 35 -7.47 -9.83 16.13
C ARG A 35 -8.09 -9.42 14.80
N ARG A 36 -7.25 -8.93 13.90
CA ARG A 36 -7.62 -8.71 12.51
C ARG A 36 -7.62 -10.04 11.76
N LYS A 37 -8.57 -10.19 10.83
CA LYS A 37 -8.68 -11.39 9.97
C LYS A 37 -7.76 -11.31 8.76
N LYS A 38 -7.57 -10.11 8.21
CA LYS A 38 -6.63 -9.82 7.12
C LYS A 38 -5.40 -9.08 7.65
N PRO A 39 -4.20 -9.41 7.17
CA PRO A 39 -3.01 -8.62 7.48
C PRO A 39 -3.09 -7.23 6.85
N LEU A 40 -2.20 -6.34 7.28
CA LEU A 40 -1.98 -5.03 6.70
C LEU A 40 -0.71 -5.10 5.86
N SER A 41 -0.83 -4.90 4.55
CA SER A 41 0.29 -4.97 3.64
C SER A 41 0.65 -3.58 3.11
N PHE A 42 1.93 -3.34 2.89
CA PHE A 42 2.48 -2.07 2.42
C PHE A 42 3.55 -2.33 1.36
N ARG A 43 3.58 -1.50 0.32
CA ARG A 43 4.65 -1.41 -0.68
C ARG A 43 5.01 0.05 -0.88
N PHE A 44 6.31 0.32 -0.94
CA PHE A 44 6.84 1.65 -1.24
C PHE A 44 8.12 1.49 -2.02
N MET A 45 8.10 1.91 -3.29
CA MET A 45 9.22 1.67 -4.22
C MET A 45 9.58 0.17 -4.24
N GLU A 46 10.84 -0.17 -3.96
CA GLU A 46 11.34 -1.54 -3.88
C GLU A 46 11.21 -2.16 -2.48
N ALA A 47 10.65 -1.46 -1.50
CA ALA A 47 10.46 -1.98 -0.15
C ALA A 47 9.02 -2.45 0.07
N GLY A 48 8.84 -3.34 1.05
CA GLY A 48 7.52 -3.80 1.45
C GLY A 48 7.46 -4.25 2.91
N ALA A 49 6.25 -4.23 3.46
CA ALA A 49 5.99 -4.71 4.80
C ALA A 49 4.63 -5.41 4.89
N LEU A 50 4.52 -6.38 5.81
CA LEU A 50 3.27 -7.06 6.14
C LEU A 50 3.13 -7.13 7.65
N VAL A 51 2.11 -6.50 8.21
CA VAL A 51 1.75 -6.62 9.63
C VAL A 51 0.57 -7.58 9.77
N ASP A 52 0.82 -8.73 10.38
CA ASP A 52 -0.21 -9.68 10.79
C ASP A 52 -0.28 -9.77 12.30
N ASN A 53 -1.11 -8.89 12.88
CA ASN A 53 -1.32 -8.75 14.31
C ASN A 53 0.00 -8.50 15.06
N GLN A 54 0.58 -9.53 15.68
CA GLN A 54 1.79 -9.44 16.50
C GLN A 54 3.07 -9.36 15.65
N TYR A 55 3.06 -9.91 14.44
CA TYR A 55 4.26 -10.05 13.64
C TYR A 55 4.28 -9.08 12.48
N LYS A 56 5.44 -8.47 12.23
CA LYS A 56 5.72 -7.67 11.04
C LYS A 56 6.81 -8.33 10.22
N LEU A 57 6.56 -8.54 8.94
CA LEU A 57 7.55 -8.89 7.93
C LEU A 57 8.00 -7.60 7.22
N VAL A 58 9.28 -7.48 6.90
CA VAL A 58 9.86 -6.38 6.13
C VAL A 58 10.77 -6.93 5.04
N THR A 59 10.80 -6.29 3.89
CA THR A 59 11.85 -6.45 2.87
C THR A 59 12.27 -5.09 2.36
N GLN A 60 13.57 -4.88 2.16
CA GLN A 60 14.12 -3.67 1.57
C GLN A 60 14.19 -3.75 0.04
N LYS A 61 14.01 -4.95 -0.52
CA LYS A 61 14.10 -5.21 -1.95
C LYS A 61 13.15 -6.31 -2.38
N LEU A 62 12.03 -5.91 -2.99
CA LEU A 62 11.03 -6.82 -3.54
C LEU A 62 11.69 -7.83 -4.48
N GLY A 63 11.35 -9.11 -4.31
CA GLY A 63 11.87 -10.20 -5.14
C GLY A 63 13.30 -10.64 -4.83
N SER A 64 14.01 -10.02 -3.87
CA SER A 64 15.34 -10.51 -3.47
C SER A 64 15.29 -11.83 -2.67
N GLY A 65 14.15 -12.12 -2.05
CA GLY A 65 14.02 -13.22 -1.08
C GLY A 65 14.58 -12.88 0.31
N GLU A 66 15.09 -11.67 0.50
CA GLU A 66 15.61 -11.19 1.78
C GLU A 66 14.48 -10.58 2.60
N TYR A 67 14.28 -11.12 3.80
CA TYR A 67 13.22 -10.71 4.71
C TYR A 67 13.73 -10.60 6.13
N GLU A 68 13.13 -9.68 6.87
CA GLU A 68 13.25 -9.55 8.32
C GLU A 68 11.87 -9.74 8.94
N MET A 69 11.83 -10.29 10.16
CA MET A 69 10.58 -10.43 10.90
C MET A 69 10.73 -9.96 12.34
N TYR A 70 9.75 -9.20 12.82
CA TYR A 70 9.75 -8.62 14.16
C TYR A 70 8.50 -9.03 14.94
N ASP A 71 8.65 -9.25 16.24
CA ASP A 71 7.56 -9.49 17.19
C ASP A 71 7.17 -8.15 17.85
N LEU A 72 6.21 -7.44 17.27
CA LEU A 72 5.80 -6.09 17.71
C LEU A 72 5.23 -6.06 19.14
N ALA A 73 4.75 -7.19 19.66
CA ALA A 73 4.24 -7.24 21.03
C ALA A 73 5.37 -7.20 22.07
N LYS A 74 6.57 -7.68 21.71
CA LYS A 74 7.75 -7.71 22.58
C LYS A 74 8.79 -6.66 22.21
N ASP A 75 8.84 -6.32 20.93
CA ASP A 75 9.83 -5.43 20.33
C ASP A 75 9.14 -4.40 19.42
N PRO A 76 8.46 -3.41 20.02
CA PRO A 76 7.76 -2.36 19.27
C PRO A 76 8.72 -1.41 18.52
N LYS A 77 10.03 -1.49 18.78
CA LYS A 77 11.07 -0.70 18.12
C LYS A 77 11.76 -1.46 16.98
N GLU A 78 11.38 -2.71 16.74
CA GLU A 78 11.91 -3.53 15.63
C GLU A 78 13.44 -3.68 15.71
N GLY A 79 13.97 -3.81 16.93
CA GLY A 79 15.41 -3.93 17.18
C GLY A 79 15.98 -5.34 17.07
N THR A 80 15.14 -6.39 17.08
CA THR A 80 15.56 -7.79 17.03
C THR A 80 14.83 -8.54 15.93
N ASN A 81 15.60 -8.94 14.89
CA ASN A 81 15.09 -9.83 13.86
C ASN A 81 14.88 -11.25 14.43
N VAL A 82 13.65 -11.75 14.39
CA VAL A 82 13.24 -13.05 14.92
C VAL A 82 12.95 -14.09 13.83
N ILE A 83 13.28 -13.81 12.56
CA ILE A 83 12.94 -14.65 11.41
C ILE A 83 13.40 -16.11 11.56
N ASP A 84 14.66 -16.33 11.96
CA ASP A 84 15.25 -17.66 12.12
C ASP A 84 14.72 -18.39 13.36
N SER A 85 14.31 -17.65 14.38
CA SER A 85 13.77 -18.21 15.62
C SER A 85 12.30 -18.68 15.48
N ARG A 86 11.62 -18.29 14.39
CA ARG A 86 10.19 -18.53 14.15
C ARG A 86 9.92 -18.90 12.67
N PRO A 87 10.57 -19.94 12.14
CA PRO A 87 10.59 -20.24 10.70
C PRO A 87 9.20 -20.52 10.11
N GLU A 88 8.31 -21.18 10.86
CA GLU A 88 6.95 -21.46 10.42
C GLU A 88 6.11 -20.19 10.22
N ILE A 89 6.28 -19.21 11.11
CA ILE A 89 5.58 -17.93 11.03
C ILE A 89 6.15 -17.11 9.87
N ALA A 90 7.47 -17.06 9.76
CA ALA A 90 8.17 -16.38 8.68
C ALA A 90 7.72 -16.91 7.31
N LYS A 91 7.76 -18.22 7.11
CA LYS A 91 7.32 -18.87 5.85
C LYS A 91 5.89 -18.52 5.50
N ARG A 92 4.98 -18.53 6.48
CA ARG A 92 3.58 -18.14 6.27
C ARG A 92 3.45 -16.68 5.87
N LEU A 93 4.14 -15.77 6.57
CA LEU A 93 4.07 -14.33 6.29
C LEU A 93 4.67 -14.00 4.92
N VAL A 94 5.80 -14.59 4.55
CA VAL A 94 6.41 -14.45 3.23
C VAL A 94 5.42 -14.89 2.14
N ALA A 95 4.82 -16.08 2.28
CA ALA A 95 3.85 -16.58 1.30
C ALA A 95 2.62 -15.66 1.16
N VAL A 96 2.13 -15.10 2.26
CA VAL A 96 1.02 -14.14 2.25
C VAL A 96 1.43 -12.82 1.59
N PHE A 97 2.61 -12.30 1.92
CA PHE A 97 3.14 -11.07 1.36
C PHE A 97 3.37 -11.19 -0.14
N GLU A 98 4.03 -12.24 -0.61
CA GLU A 98 4.32 -12.44 -2.03
C GLU A 98 3.04 -12.64 -2.86
N LYS A 99 2.06 -13.37 -2.30
CA LYS A 99 0.75 -13.52 -2.94
C LYS A 99 0.06 -12.16 -3.10
N TRP A 100 0.07 -11.33 -2.06
CA TRP A 100 -0.51 -9.99 -2.13
C TRP A 100 0.31 -9.04 -3.01
N SER A 101 1.64 -9.12 -3.01
CA SER A 101 2.49 -8.29 -3.87
C SER A 101 2.14 -8.47 -5.34
N LYS A 102 1.85 -9.70 -5.77
CA LYS A 102 1.39 -10.00 -7.14
C LYS A 102 0.04 -9.37 -7.48
N THR A 103 -0.85 -9.19 -6.50
CA THR A 103 -2.12 -8.50 -6.75
C THR A 103 -1.89 -7.02 -6.96
N VAL A 104 -0.93 -6.41 -6.25
CA VAL A 104 -0.54 -5.01 -6.47
C VAL A 104 0.04 -4.81 -7.88
N ASP A 105 0.87 -5.73 -8.37
CA ASP A 105 1.38 -5.65 -9.75
C ASP A 105 0.24 -5.75 -10.77
N ALA A 106 -0.75 -6.63 -10.52
CA ALA A 106 -1.95 -6.71 -11.35
C ALA A 106 -2.81 -5.43 -11.32
N SER A 107 -2.93 -4.79 -10.15
CA SER A 107 -3.61 -3.50 -9.99
C SER A 107 -2.91 -2.39 -10.77
N ASP A 108 -1.57 -2.34 -10.72
CA ASP A 108 -0.76 -1.35 -11.43
C ASP A 108 -0.90 -1.48 -12.95
N GLU A 109 -1.02 -2.71 -13.45
CA GLU A 109 -1.33 -3.00 -14.86
C GLU A 109 -2.81 -2.73 -15.23
N GLY A 110 -3.66 -2.44 -14.25
CA GLY A 110 -5.08 -2.15 -14.43
C GLY A 110 -5.97 -3.38 -14.61
N LYS A 111 -5.50 -4.58 -14.24
CA LYS A 111 -6.26 -5.83 -14.38
C LYS A 111 -7.48 -5.92 -13.47
N ASP A 112 -7.54 -5.07 -12.46
CA ASP A 112 -8.67 -5.00 -11.52
C ASP A 112 -9.85 -4.18 -12.05
N TYR A 113 -9.65 -3.41 -13.12
CA TYR A 113 -10.71 -2.66 -13.78
C TYR A 113 -11.51 -3.58 -14.73
N PRO A 114 -12.80 -3.29 -14.99
CA PRO A 114 -13.62 -4.05 -15.95
C PRO A 114 -12.98 -4.19 -17.34
N GLU A 115 -12.20 -3.20 -17.75
CA GLU A 115 -11.50 -3.16 -19.03
C GLU A 115 -10.26 -4.07 -19.05
N GLY A 116 -9.81 -4.57 -17.90
CA GLY A 116 -8.66 -5.46 -17.75
C GLY A 116 -7.30 -4.80 -18.04
N ARG A 117 -7.29 -3.47 -18.19
CA ARG A 117 -6.12 -2.65 -18.50
C ARG A 117 -6.36 -1.21 -18.07
N LEU A 118 -5.28 -0.45 -17.96
CA LEU A 118 -5.41 1.00 -17.86
C LEU A 118 -5.98 1.60 -19.16
N THR A 119 -6.99 2.44 -19.04
CA THR A 119 -7.57 3.26 -20.12
C THR A 119 -7.27 4.71 -19.86
N ASP A 120 -7.01 5.53 -20.87
CA ASP A 120 -6.91 6.97 -20.68
C ASP A 120 -8.27 7.55 -20.22
N PRO A 121 -8.30 8.50 -19.27
CA PRO A 121 -7.17 9.18 -18.64
C PRO A 121 -6.80 8.59 -17.26
N ASN A 122 -6.62 7.27 -17.12
CA ASN A 122 -6.06 6.70 -15.89
C ASN A 122 -4.67 7.30 -15.69
N PRO A 123 -4.45 8.08 -14.62
CA PRO A 123 -3.19 8.75 -14.44
C PRO A 123 -2.15 7.70 -14.11
N ARG A 124 -1.32 7.35 -15.11
CA ARG A 124 0.05 6.94 -14.81
C ARG A 124 0.67 8.01 -13.93
N ARG A 125 1.78 7.70 -13.25
CA ARG A 125 2.53 8.72 -12.50
C ARG A 125 2.75 9.95 -13.40
N MET A 126 2.03 11.02 -13.11
CA MET A 126 2.19 12.32 -13.77
C MET A 126 2.87 13.23 -12.77
N PHE A 127 3.97 13.85 -13.20
CA PHE A 127 4.56 14.90 -12.40
C PHE A 127 3.78 16.18 -12.64
N TRP A 128 3.58 17.00 -11.61
CA TRP A 128 2.83 18.25 -11.75
C TRP A 128 3.49 19.22 -12.75
N THR A 129 4.80 19.10 -13.01
CA THR A 129 5.53 19.89 -14.00
C THR A 129 5.27 19.47 -15.45
N ASP A 130 4.58 18.34 -15.67
CA ASP A 130 4.18 17.86 -16.99
C ASP A 130 2.70 18.17 -17.29
N LEU A 131 1.98 18.73 -16.32
CA LEU A 131 0.56 19.05 -16.45
C LEU A 131 0.39 20.49 -16.98
N PRO A 132 -0.28 20.70 -18.13
CA PRO A 132 -0.47 22.03 -18.72
C PRO A 132 -1.12 23.05 -17.76
N GLY A 133 -1.97 22.58 -16.84
CA GLY A 133 -2.61 23.44 -15.85
C GLY A 133 -1.65 24.11 -14.86
N TYR A 134 -0.40 23.63 -14.75
CA TYR A 134 0.61 24.22 -13.87
C TYR A 134 1.60 25.13 -14.60
N GLU A 135 1.68 25.03 -15.92
CA GLU A 135 2.61 25.79 -16.76
C GLU A 135 2.53 27.32 -16.56
N PRO A 136 1.33 27.95 -16.42
CA PRO A 136 1.24 29.39 -16.18
C PRO A 136 1.95 29.89 -14.92
N TYR A 137 2.21 29.01 -13.95
CA TYR A 137 2.84 29.37 -12.67
C TYR A 137 4.36 29.17 -12.67
N PHE A 138 4.94 28.53 -13.70
CA PHE A 138 6.35 28.16 -13.70
C PHE A 138 7.29 29.36 -13.61
N GLU A 139 6.98 30.47 -14.30
CA GLU A 139 7.83 31.67 -14.29
C GLU A 139 7.90 32.33 -12.91
N GLU A 140 6.82 32.28 -12.12
CA GLU A 140 6.85 32.74 -10.73
C GLU A 140 7.58 31.73 -9.85
N TRP A 141 7.33 30.45 -10.05
CA TRP A 141 7.88 29.39 -9.20
C TRP A 141 9.37 29.14 -9.41
N LYS A 142 9.91 29.36 -10.61
CA LYS A 142 11.36 29.34 -10.87
C LYS A 142 12.14 30.31 -9.99
N LYS A 143 11.51 31.39 -9.52
CA LYS A 143 12.12 32.37 -8.60
C LYS A 143 12.15 31.88 -7.15
N ARG A 144 11.48 30.76 -6.85
CA ARG A 144 11.38 30.19 -5.51
C ARG A 144 12.34 28.98 -5.40
N PRO A 145 13.25 28.98 -4.42
CA PRO A 145 14.30 27.95 -4.30
C PRO A 145 13.74 26.52 -4.13
N GLU A 146 12.54 26.36 -3.57
CA GLU A 146 11.85 25.07 -3.41
C GLU A 146 11.43 24.42 -4.75
N TYR A 147 11.33 25.19 -5.84
CA TYR A 147 10.93 24.67 -7.16
C TYR A 147 12.05 24.73 -8.20
N GLU A 148 13.14 25.44 -7.92
CA GLU A 148 14.28 25.65 -8.83
C GLU A 148 14.78 24.33 -9.44
N SER A 149 15.06 23.33 -8.61
CA SER A 149 15.55 22.02 -9.07
C SER A 149 14.56 21.26 -9.96
N ARG A 150 13.26 21.50 -9.80
CA ARG A 150 12.20 20.77 -10.53
C ARG A 150 11.77 21.46 -11.81
N LEU A 151 12.03 22.77 -11.93
CA LEU A 151 11.68 23.60 -13.09
C LEU A 151 12.88 24.02 -13.93
N LYS A 152 14.08 23.51 -13.62
CA LYS A 152 15.34 23.87 -14.30
C LYS A 152 15.28 23.67 -15.82
N ASP A 153 14.60 22.60 -16.26
CA ASP A 153 14.47 22.22 -17.68
C ASP A 153 13.05 22.48 -18.23
N LYS A 154 12.25 23.28 -17.50
CA LYS A 154 10.86 23.64 -17.87
C LYS A 154 10.76 25.10 -18.27
#